data_AF-A0A7V6NKI5-F1
#
_entry.id   AF-A0A7V6NKI5-F1
#
_cell.length_a   1.000
_cell.length_b   1.000
_cell.length_c   1.000
_cell.angle_alpha   90.00
_cell.angle_beta   90.00
_cell.angle_gamma   90.00
#
_symmetry.space_group_name_H-M   'P 1'
#
loop_
_entity.id
_entity.type
_entity.pdbx_description
1 polymer ?
#
loop_
_entity_poly.entity_id
_entity_poly.type
_entity_poly.pdbx_seq_one_letter_code
_entity_poly.pdbx_strand_id
1 'polypeptide(L)'
;MRMCEQAGQEAIYASLNVSRDLVPEITARSCGRKVVLGSEARRQLVWYPYYLFYVSLESQKKSGKVKTNSVIYAVDGIKGYFSFSPGLPNCSDSKPSECTALLAPALSLKEARDMGEKEFRAHGRFNAKYALWLSPGIHFKVVSWQLIYKPYWLVELEMRGKQVVRVIDGTTGEFGGFQGHRIMQGIRALKNAGFTKISPQYVL
;
A
#
# COMPACT_ATOMS: atom_id res chain seq x y z
N MET A 1 -29.50 15.51 -12.02
CA MET A 1 -28.12 15.25 -12.48
C MET A 1 -27.57 14.11 -11.62
N ARG A 2 -27.76 12.86 -12.05
CA ARG A 2 -27.20 11.67 -11.39
C ARG A 2 -25.84 11.42 -12.02
N MET A 3 -24.78 11.48 -11.24
CA MET A 3 -23.45 11.10 -11.72
C MET A 3 -22.73 10.27 -10.65
N CYS A 4 -22.19 9.15 -11.14
CA CYS A 4 -21.16 8.31 -10.56
C CYS A 4 -21.60 7.27 -9.51
N GLU A 5 -22.51 6.38 -9.90
CA GLU A 5 -22.41 4.98 -9.47
C GLU A 5 -21.68 4.18 -10.56
N GLN A 6 -20.58 3.55 -10.16
CA GLN A 6 -19.97 2.37 -10.78
C GLN A 6 -19.59 2.44 -12.28
N ALA A 7 -18.50 3.15 -12.59
CA ALA A 7 -17.56 2.63 -13.60
C ALA A 7 -16.44 1.94 -12.84
N GLY A 8 -16.38 0.61 -12.88
CA GLY A 8 -15.28 -0.16 -12.32
C GLY A 8 -14.02 0.15 -13.09
N GLN A 9 -13.17 1.03 -12.57
CA GLN A 9 -11.81 1.16 -13.08
C GLN A 9 -11.09 -0.15 -12.78
N GLU A 10 -10.61 -0.81 -13.84
CA GLU A 10 -9.81 -2.03 -13.73
C GLU A 10 -8.66 -1.78 -12.75
N ALA A 11 -8.34 -2.79 -11.95
CA ALA A 11 -7.24 -2.68 -11.00
C ALA A 11 -5.92 -2.58 -11.76
N ILE A 12 -5.06 -1.66 -11.35
CA ILE A 12 -3.71 -1.52 -11.91
C ILE A 12 -2.68 -2.22 -11.03
N TYR A 13 -1.59 -2.65 -11.63
CA TYR A 13 -0.53 -3.41 -10.96
C TYR A 13 0.76 -2.62 -11.03
N ALA A 14 1.37 -2.32 -9.87
CA ALA A 14 2.69 -1.69 -9.84
C ALA A 14 3.75 -2.63 -10.41
N SER A 15 4.73 -2.09 -11.13
CA SER A 15 5.81 -2.91 -11.73
C SER A 15 6.58 -3.71 -10.67
N LEU A 16 6.77 -5.00 -10.93
CA LEU A 16 7.69 -5.85 -10.17
C LEU A 16 9.11 -5.60 -10.67
N ASN A 17 9.90 -4.84 -9.89
CA ASN A 17 11.29 -4.52 -10.22
C ASN A 17 12.28 -5.46 -9.53
N VAL A 18 11.84 -6.12 -8.45
CA VAL A 18 12.64 -7.09 -7.71
C VAL A 18 12.23 -8.48 -8.13
N SER A 19 13.01 -9.11 -9.01
CA SER A 19 12.82 -10.51 -9.35
C SER A 19 13.12 -11.42 -8.15
N ARG A 20 12.62 -12.66 -8.20
CA ARG A 20 12.84 -13.68 -7.17
C ARG A 20 14.32 -13.89 -6.86
N ASP A 21 15.17 -13.82 -7.88
CA ASP A 21 16.62 -14.10 -7.79
C ASP A 21 17.39 -13.01 -7.02
N LEU A 22 16.84 -11.81 -6.92
CA LEU A 22 17.45 -10.70 -6.16
C LEU A 22 17.12 -10.76 -4.66
N VAL A 23 16.11 -11.53 -4.26
CA VAL A 23 15.66 -11.63 -2.86
C VAL A 23 16.77 -12.09 -1.89
N PRO A 24 17.59 -13.11 -2.22
CA PRO A 24 18.71 -13.53 -1.37
C PRO A 24 19.71 -12.41 -1.11
N GLU A 25 20.10 -11.69 -2.16
CA GLU A 25 21.10 -10.62 -2.07
C GLU A 25 20.58 -9.45 -1.23
N ILE A 26 19.33 -9.04 -1.45
CA ILE A 26 18.69 -8.00 -0.63
C ILE A 26 18.64 -8.42 0.84
N THR A 27 18.22 -9.65 1.12
CA THR A 27 18.14 -10.17 2.49
C THR A 27 19.50 -10.20 3.17
N ALA A 28 20.53 -10.73 2.49
CA ALA A 28 21.88 -10.84 3.02
C ALA A 28 22.48 -9.45 3.34
N ARG A 29 22.22 -8.46 2.48
CA ARG A 29 22.62 -7.05 2.71
C ARG A 29 21.92 -6.45 3.94
N SER A 30 20.62 -6.70 4.10
CA SER A 30 19.83 -6.06 5.16
C SER A 30 19.94 -6.73 6.54
N CYS A 31 20.11 -8.06 6.60
CA CYS A 31 20.14 -8.80 7.85
C CYS A 31 21.53 -9.32 8.25
N GLY A 32 22.53 -9.18 7.36
CA GLY A 32 23.88 -9.68 7.54
C GLY A 32 24.02 -11.18 7.22
N ARG A 33 25.26 -11.62 6.98
CA ARG A 33 25.62 -12.98 6.51
C ARG A 33 25.27 -14.12 7.47
N LYS A 34 24.82 -13.84 8.69
CA LYS A 34 24.45 -14.84 9.71
C LYS A 34 23.01 -15.32 9.61
N VAL A 35 22.22 -14.80 8.67
CA VAL A 35 20.83 -15.22 8.48
C VAL A 35 20.77 -16.36 7.47
N VAL A 36 20.14 -17.46 7.90
CA VAL A 36 19.80 -18.56 7.00
C VAL A 36 18.48 -18.20 6.32
N LEU A 37 18.56 -17.97 5.01
CA LEU A 37 17.39 -17.87 4.16
C LEU A 37 16.70 -19.23 4.11
N GLY A 38 15.38 -19.26 4.27
CA GLY A 38 14.61 -20.45 3.96
C GLY A 38 14.85 -20.90 2.51
N SER A 39 14.52 -22.17 2.22
CA SER A 39 14.46 -22.71 0.85
C SER A 39 13.68 -21.77 -0.08
N GLU A 40 13.92 -21.81 -1.39
CA GLU A 40 13.21 -20.96 -2.36
C GLU A 40 11.67 -21.03 -2.26
N ALA A 41 11.14 -22.20 -1.85
CA ALA A 41 9.72 -22.42 -1.56
C ALA A 41 9.15 -21.53 -0.42
N ARG A 42 10.01 -20.85 0.35
CA ARG A 42 9.66 -19.97 1.46
C ARG A 42 9.76 -18.48 1.09
N ARG A 43 9.82 -18.17 -0.21
CA ARG A 43 9.72 -16.81 -0.78
C ARG A 43 8.43 -16.70 -1.57
N GLN A 44 7.50 -15.88 -1.09
CA GLN A 44 6.19 -15.71 -1.72
C GLN A 44 6.01 -14.30 -2.24
N LEU A 45 5.57 -14.17 -3.49
CA LEU A 45 5.21 -12.89 -4.06
C LEU A 45 3.71 -12.65 -3.85
N VAL A 46 3.40 -11.61 -3.09
CA VAL A 46 2.03 -11.20 -2.76
C VAL A 46 1.73 -9.85 -3.36
N TRP A 47 0.59 -9.75 -4.02
CA TRP A 47 0.05 -8.51 -4.57
C TRP A 47 -0.97 -7.95 -3.59
N TYR A 48 -0.58 -6.86 -2.91
CA TYR A 48 -1.31 -6.27 -1.80
C TYR A 48 -2.15 -5.06 -2.28
N PRO A 49 -3.46 -4.98 -1.95
CA PRO A 49 -4.36 -3.96 -2.47
C PRO A 49 -4.23 -2.63 -1.73
N TYR A 50 -4.26 -1.53 -2.46
CA TYR A 50 -4.40 -0.17 -1.95
C TYR A 50 -5.44 0.60 -2.76
N TYR A 51 -6.25 1.39 -2.06
CA TYR A 51 -7.05 2.43 -2.68
C TYR A 51 -6.23 3.72 -2.73
N LEU A 52 -6.03 4.25 -3.92
CA LEU A 52 -5.49 5.59 -4.11
C LEU A 52 -6.63 6.56 -4.30
N PHE A 53 -6.57 7.68 -3.60
CA PHE A 53 -7.56 8.74 -3.69
C PHE A 53 -6.87 10.00 -4.19
N TYR A 54 -7.38 10.51 -5.30
CA TYR A 54 -6.98 11.79 -5.85
C TYR A 54 -7.86 12.86 -5.22
N VAL A 55 -7.23 13.85 -4.61
CA VAL A 55 -7.89 14.89 -3.83
C VAL A 55 -7.62 16.24 -4.47
N SER A 56 -8.69 17.00 -4.69
CA SER A 56 -8.64 18.43 -4.96
C SER A 56 -8.79 19.20 -3.64
N LEU A 57 -7.87 20.14 -3.43
CA LEU A 57 -7.88 21.10 -2.33
C LEU A 57 -8.05 22.50 -2.92
N GLU A 58 -9.21 23.10 -2.68
CA GLU A 58 -9.59 24.39 -3.23
C GLU A 58 -9.60 25.45 -2.13
N SER A 59 -8.82 26.51 -2.32
CA SER A 59 -8.79 27.66 -1.42
C SER A 59 -9.20 28.92 -2.18
N GLN A 60 -10.16 29.67 -1.64
CA GLN A 60 -10.55 30.96 -2.21
C GLN A 60 -9.69 32.08 -1.59
N LYS A 61 -8.98 32.83 -2.44
CA LYS A 61 -8.21 34.00 -1.98
C LYS A 61 -9.14 35.19 -1.78
N LYS A 62 -8.70 36.17 -0.98
CA LYS A 62 -9.38 37.47 -0.81
C LYS A 62 -9.64 38.21 -2.14
N SER A 63 -8.87 37.91 -3.19
CA SER A 63 -9.04 38.45 -4.54
C SER A 63 -10.13 37.76 -5.39
N GLY A 64 -10.91 36.84 -4.81
CA GLY A 64 -11.92 36.04 -5.52
C GLY A 64 -11.34 34.89 -6.37
N LYS A 65 -10.03 34.89 -6.66
CA LYS A 65 -9.35 33.79 -7.38
C LYS A 65 -9.32 32.51 -6.54
N VAL A 66 -9.77 31.41 -7.13
CA VAL A 66 -9.66 30.06 -6.55
C VAL A 66 -8.29 29.47 -6.89
N LYS A 67 -7.59 28.95 -5.89
CA LYS A 67 -6.38 28.15 -6.07
C LYS A 67 -6.71 26.70 -5.79
N THR A 68 -6.47 25.84 -6.77
CA THR A 68 -6.67 24.39 -6.67
C THR A 68 -5.32 23.69 -6.58
N ASN A 69 -5.20 22.70 -5.71
CA ASN A 69 -4.03 21.84 -5.60
C ASN A 69 -4.48 20.39 -5.55
N SER A 70 -3.71 19.52 -6.20
CA SER A 70 -3.99 18.08 -6.23
C SER A 70 -3.02 17.33 -5.33
N VAL A 71 -3.58 16.46 -4.49
CA VAL A 71 -2.80 15.57 -3.60
C VAL A 71 -3.31 14.15 -3.77
N ILE A 72 -2.41 13.17 -3.65
CA ILE A 72 -2.76 11.75 -3.66
C ILE A 72 -2.45 11.18 -2.28
N TYR A 73 -3.40 10.43 -1.73
CA TYR A 73 -3.14 9.57 -0.59
C TYR A 73 -3.53 8.13 -0.90
N ALA A 74 -2.90 7.21 -0.19
CA ALA A 74 -3.12 5.79 -0.28
C ALA A 74 -3.72 5.27 1.04
N VAL A 75 -4.61 4.30 0.91
CA VAL A 75 -5.18 3.55 2.04
C VAL A 75 -5.05 2.08 1.70
N ASP A 76 -4.42 1.29 2.57
CA ASP A 76 -4.32 -0.15 2.36
C ASP A 76 -5.72 -0.80 2.43
N GLY A 77 -6.03 -1.67 1.47
CA GLY A 77 -7.37 -2.25 1.30
C GLY A 77 -7.74 -3.30 2.34
N ILE A 78 -6.87 -3.61 3.32
CA ILE A 78 -7.11 -4.64 4.33
C ILE A 78 -7.38 -4.03 5.70
N LYS A 79 -6.53 -3.10 6.14
CA LYS A 79 -6.59 -2.50 7.48
C LYS A 79 -6.90 -1.01 7.51
N GLY A 80 -6.84 -0.34 6.36
CA GLY A 80 -7.15 1.08 6.27
C GLY A 80 -6.00 1.99 6.69
N TYR A 81 -4.76 1.49 6.68
CA TYR A 81 -3.58 2.26 6.98
C TYR A 81 -3.32 3.32 5.91
N PHE A 82 -3.29 4.56 6.37
CA PHE A 82 -3.05 5.73 5.57
C PHE A 82 -1.55 5.93 5.27
N SER A 83 -1.26 6.38 4.05
CA SER A 83 0.03 6.93 3.65
C SER A 83 -0.18 8.08 2.68
N PHE A 84 0.60 9.16 2.84
CA PHE A 84 0.79 10.08 1.72
C PHE A 84 1.56 9.35 0.62
N SER A 85 1.13 9.53 -0.62
CA SER A 85 1.84 8.98 -1.77
C SER A 85 2.44 10.12 -2.59
N PRO A 86 3.76 10.11 -2.89
CA PRO A 86 4.34 11.08 -3.81
C PRO A 86 3.89 10.87 -5.27
N GLY A 87 3.23 9.74 -5.57
CA GLY A 87 2.75 9.41 -6.90
C GLY A 87 2.58 7.90 -7.08
N LEU A 88 2.03 7.52 -8.22
CA LEU A 88 1.97 6.13 -8.64
C LEU A 88 3.36 5.69 -9.14
N PRO A 89 3.86 4.49 -8.76
CA PRO A 89 4.99 3.89 -9.47
C PRO A 89 4.60 3.61 -10.93
N ASN A 90 5.55 3.21 -11.77
CA ASN A 90 5.20 2.63 -13.08
C ASN A 90 4.20 1.48 -12.88
N CYS A 91 3.11 1.51 -13.65
CA CYS A 91 1.99 0.58 -13.52
C CYS A 91 1.68 -0.08 -14.86
N SER A 92 1.08 -1.26 -14.80
CA SER A 92 0.50 -1.97 -15.92
C SER A 92 -0.94 -2.35 -15.61
N ASP A 93 -1.78 -2.35 -16.64
CA ASP A 93 -3.17 -2.84 -16.56
C ASP A 93 -3.22 -4.38 -16.63
N SER A 94 -2.11 -5.01 -17.04
CA SER A 94 -2.01 -6.46 -17.14
C SER A 94 -1.71 -7.11 -15.79
N LYS A 95 -2.48 -8.15 -15.45
CA LYS A 95 -2.21 -8.98 -14.29
C LYS A 95 -0.84 -9.67 -14.46
N PRO A 96 0.04 -9.62 -13.45
CA PRO A 96 1.36 -10.24 -13.48
C PRO A 96 1.29 -11.76 -13.70
N SER A 97 2.18 -12.27 -14.55
CA SER A 97 2.36 -13.71 -14.79
C SER A 97 2.92 -14.43 -13.56
N GLU A 98 3.86 -13.81 -12.85
CA GLU A 98 4.30 -14.24 -11.52
C GLU A 98 3.37 -13.65 -10.44
N CYS A 99 2.35 -14.42 -10.04
CA CYS A 99 1.48 -14.06 -8.93
C CYS A 99 1.29 -15.29 -8.04
N THR A 100 1.98 -15.34 -6.89
CA THR A 100 1.73 -16.41 -5.91
C THR A 100 0.42 -16.16 -5.18
N ALA A 101 0.13 -14.90 -4.83
CA ALA A 101 -1.15 -14.52 -4.27
C ALA A 101 -1.57 -13.10 -4.68
N LEU A 102 -2.85 -12.93 -5.01
CA LEU A 102 -3.53 -11.65 -5.20
C LEU A 102 -4.55 -11.47 -4.08
N LEU A 103 -4.32 -10.53 -3.17
CA LEU A 103 -5.17 -10.36 -1.99
C LEU A 103 -6.38 -9.49 -2.31
N ALA A 104 -7.59 -10.01 -2.18
CA ALA A 104 -8.77 -9.17 -2.31
C ALA A 104 -8.80 -8.09 -1.21
N PRO A 105 -9.25 -6.85 -1.52
CA PRO A 105 -9.53 -5.86 -0.48
C PRO A 105 -10.54 -6.42 0.53
N ALA A 106 -10.24 -6.26 1.82
CA ALA A 106 -11.18 -6.60 2.90
C ALA A 106 -12.09 -5.42 3.27
N LEU A 107 -11.63 -4.19 3.02
CA LEU A 107 -12.42 -2.98 3.19
C LEU A 107 -13.15 -2.62 1.90
N SER A 108 -14.38 -2.14 2.03
CA SER A 108 -15.06 -1.48 0.92
C SER A 108 -14.39 -0.16 0.55
N LEU A 109 -14.63 0.31 -0.67
CA LEU A 109 -14.17 1.63 -1.11
C LEU A 109 -14.62 2.75 -0.15
N LYS A 110 -15.87 2.67 0.35
CA LYS A 110 -16.44 3.66 1.26
C LYS A 110 -15.69 3.68 2.58
N GLU A 111 -15.45 2.52 3.18
CA GLU A 111 -14.71 2.42 4.44
C GLU A 111 -13.27 2.93 4.30
N ALA A 112 -12.56 2.49 3.25
CA ALA A 112 -11.20 2.96 2.98
C ALA A 112 -11.15 4.48 2.77
N ARG A 113 -12.14 5.04 2.06
CA ARG A 113 -12.27 6.49 1.87
C ARG A 113 -12.50 7.20 3.20
N ASP A 114 -13.49 6.77 3.98
CA ASP A 114 -13.85 7.42 5.25
C ASP A 114 -12.65 7.41 6.23
N MET A 115 -11.91 6.30 6.29
CA MET A 115 -10.67 6.19 7.07
C MET A 115 -9.57 7.10 6.53
N GLY A 116 -9.34 7.10 5.22
CA GLY A 116 -8.32 7.90 4.58
C GLY A 116 -8.56 9.41 4.72
N GLU A 117 -9.80 9.87 4.56
CA GLU A 117 -10.17 11.27 4.76
C GLU A 117 -9.95 11.72 6.21
N LYS A 118 -10.32 10.87 7.17
CA LYS A 118 -10.08 11.13 8.60
C LYS A 118 -8.58 11.28 8.88
N GLU A 119 -7.76 10.34 8.42
CA GLU A 119 -6.32 10.34 8.63
C GLU A 119 -5.62 11.47 7.90
N PHE A 120 -6.03 11.79 6.65
CA PHE A 120 -5.50 12.91 5.88
C PHE A 120 -5.66 14.23 6.63
N ARG A 121 -6.84 14.48 7.18
CA ARG A 121 -7.13 15.69 7.96
C ARG A 121 -6.36 15.74 9.27
N ALA A 122 -6.18 14.60 9.93
CA ALA A 122 -5.38 14.51 11.14
C ALA A 122 -3.89 14.78 10.85
N HIS A 123 -3.29 14.02 9.93
CA HIS A 123 -1.87 14.08 9.62
C HIS A 123 -1.45 15.37 8.92
N GLY A 124 -2.29 15.95 8.06
CA GLY A 124 -1.91 17.19 7.39
C GLY A 124 -1.79 18.36 8.36
N ARG A 125 -2.42 18.32 9.54
CA ARG A 125 -2.21 19.33 10.60
C ARG A 125 -0.81 19.26 11.22
N PHE A 126 -0.15 18.10 11.16
CA PHE A 126 1.17 17.88 11.76
C PHE A 126 2.34 18.04 10.77
N ASN A 127 2.07 18.06 9.46
CA ASN A 127 3.10 18.27 8.46
C ASN A 127 3.01 19.70 7.91
N ALA A 128 4.03 20.53 8.12
CA ALA A 128 4.04 21.94 7.69
C ALA A 128 3.74 22.12 6.18
N LYS A 129 4.18 21.17 5.33
CA LYS A 129 3.86 21.16 3.90
C LYS A 129 2.36 21.01 3.66
N TYR A 130 1.67 20.23 4.49
CA TYR A 130 0.23 19.93 4.38
C TYR A 130 -0.68 20.80 5.27
N ALA A 131 -0.13 21.43 6.29
CA ALA A 131 -0.87 22.25 7.26
C ALA A 131 -1.48 23.49 6.59
N LEU A 132 -0.73 24.12 5.67
CA LEU A 132 -1.22 25.21 4.84
C LEU A 132 -2.43 24.79 3.98
N TRP A 133 -2.47 23.53 3.56
CA TRP A 133 -3.52 22.98 2.69
C TRP A 133 -4.73 22.42 3.44
N LEU A 134 -4.77 22.51 4.77
CA LEU A 134 -5.90 22.06 5.62
C LEU A 134 -6.50 23.19 6.47
N SER A 135 -6.23 24.44 6.12
CA SER A 135 -6.82 25.60 6.80
C SER A 135 -8.36 25.62 6.67
N PRO A 136 -9.10 26.19 7.66
CA PRO A 136 -10.58 26.11 7.72
C PRO A 136 -11.34 26.61 6.48
N GLY A 137 -10.69 27.39 5.61
CA GLY A 137 -11.27 27.88 4.35
C GLY A 137 -10.98 27.01 3.12
N ILE A 138 -10.41 25.80 3.30
CA ILE A 138 -10.08 24.90 2.20
C ILE A 138 -11.16 23.85 2.02
N HIS A 139 -11.73 23.82 0.83
CA HIS A 139 -12.65 22.78 0.41
C HIS A 139 -11.87 21.54 -0.02
N PHE A 140 -12.14 20.43 0.65
CA PHE A 140 -11.55 19.12 0.35
C PHE A 140 -12.55 18.31 -0.46
N LYS A 141 -12.11 17.75 -1.58
CA LYS A 141 -12.93 16.88 -2.43
C LYS A 141 -12.10 15.74 -2.99
N VAL A 142 -12.54 14.50 -2.76
CA VAL A 142 -12.06 13.35 -3.54
C VAL A 142 -12.62 13.48 -4.96
N VAL A 143 -11.74 13.56 -5.96
CA VAL A 143 -12.13 13.73 -7.37
C VAL A 143 -12.18 12.42 -8.13
N SER A 144 -11.31 11.47 -7.78
CA SER A 144 -11.29 10.13 -8.35
C SER A 144 -10.55 9.19 -7.40
N TRP A 145 -10.62 7.88 -7.69
CA TRP A 145 -9.91 6.86 -6.94
C TRP A 145 -9.39 5.79 -7.89
N GLN A 146 -8.44 4.96 -7.46
CA GLN A 146 -7.92 3.82 -8.22
C GLN A 146 -7.55 2.69 -7.27
N LEU A 147 -7.96 1.45 -7.59
CA LEU A 147 -7.43 0.26 -6.91
C LEU A 147 -6.08 -0.09 -7.55
N ILE A 148 -5.03 -0.11 -6.75
CA ILE A 148 -3.70 -0.56 -7.15
C ILE A 148 -3.27 -1.78 -6.34
N TYR A 149 -2.64 -2.72 -7.02
CA TYR A 149 -1.93 -3.82 -6.39
C TYR A 149 -0.43 -3.56 -6.41
N LYS A 150 0.19 -3.59 -5.23
CA LYS A 150 1.62 -3.44 -5.09
C LYS A 150 2.28 -4.77 -4.73
N PRO A 151 3.37 -5.18 -5.40
CA PRO A 151 4.04 -6.44 -5.14
C PRO A 151 4.92 -6.35 -3.88
N TYR A 152 4.87 -7.41 -3.08
CA TYR A 152 5.69 -7.60 -1.89
C TYR A 152 6.19 -9.04 -1.81
N TRP A 153 7.49 -9.20 -1.56
CA TRP A 153 8.07 -10.50 -1.23
C TRP A 153 7.94 -10.75 0.27
N LEU A 154 7.30 -11.86 0.63
CA LEU A 154 7.34 -12.42 1.97
C LEU A 154 8.47 -13.44 2.04
N VAL A 155 9.41 -13.22 2.96
CA VAL A 155 10.63 -14.00 3.08
C VAL A 155 10.70 -14.57 4.50
N GLU A 156 10.70 -15.89 4.61
CA GLU A 156 11.01 -16.56 5.89
C GLU A 156 12.52 -16.62 6.11
N LEU A 157 12.91 -16.25 7.33
CA LEU A 157 14.28 -16.19 7.78
C LEU A 157 14.39 -16.86 9.14
N GLU A 158 15.53 -17.52 9.37
CA GLU A 158 15.90 -17.92 10.72
C GLU A 158 16.82 -16.87 11.36
N MET A 159 16.36 -16.26 12.45
CA MET A 159 17.11 -15.29 13.23
C MET A 159 17.19 -15.75 14.68
N ARG A 160 18.40 -16.04 15.17
CA ARG A 160 18.66 -16.50 16.56
C ARG A 160 17.80 -17.72 16.94
N GLY A 161 17.70 -18.70 16.05
CA GLY A 161 16.90 -19.92 16.25
C GLY A 161 15.38 -19.72 16.17
N LYS A 162 14.91 -18.53 15.77
CA LYS A 162 13.48 -18.23 15.58
C LYS A 162 13.18 -17.97 14.12
N GLN A 163 12.11 -18.59 13.63
CA GLN A 163 11.57 -18.31 12.31
C GLN A 163 10.83 -16.97 12.34
N VAL A 164 11.17 -16.08 11.42
CA VAL A 164 10.54 -14.77 11.28
C VAL A 164 10.26 -14.49 9.82
N VAL A 165 9.11 -13.87 9.55
CA VAL A 165 8.79 -13.37 8.21
C VAL A 165 9.18 -11.91 8.09
N ARG A 166 9.78 -11.56 6.97
CA ARG A 166 10.10 -10.18 6.58
C ARG A 166 9.50 -9.88 5.23
N VAL A 167 9.28 -8.59 4.99
CA VAL A 167 8.69 -8.07 3.75
C VAL A 167 9.78 -7.36 2.98
N ILE A 168 9.85 -7.57 1.67
CA ILE A 168 10.64 -6.72 0.77
C ILE A 168 9.66 -6.09 -0.22
N ASP A 169 9.76 -4.78 -0.39
CA ASP A 169 8.97 -4.07 -1.39
C ASP A 169 9.40 -4.50 -2.80
N GLY A 170 8.49 -5.12 -3.56
CA GLY A 170 8.78 -5.63 -4.90
C GLY A 170 9.01 -4.54 -5.94
N THR A 171 8.64 -3.29 -5.64
CA THR A 171 8.84 -2.13 -6.52
C THR A 171 10.18 -1.44 -6.26
N THR A 172 10.64 -1.40 -5.00
CA THR A 172 11.84 -0.63 -4.60
C THR A 172 13.01 -1.48 -4.11
N GLY A 173 12.78 -2.73 -3.73
CA GLY A 173 13.79 -3.56 -3.05
C GLY A 173 14.01 -3.20 -1.58
N GLU A 174 13.22 -2.28 -1.03
CA GLU A 174 13.35 -1.87 0.37
C GLU A 174 12.96 -3.03 1.30
N PHE A 175 13.91 -3.45 2.15
CA PHE A 175 13.70 -4.50 3.14
C PHE A 175 12.99 -3.94 4.38
N GLY A 176 11.91 -4.60 4.79
CA GLY A 176 11.00 -4.11 5.82
C GLY A 176 10.11 -2.97 5.33
N GLY A 177 10.56 -2.16 4.36
CA GLY A 177 9.83 -0.98 3.89
C GLY A 177 9.58 0.07 4.99
N PHE A 178 9.10 1.26 4.61
CA PHE A 178 8.49 2.17 5.59
C PHE A 178 7.21 1.58 6.23
N GLN A 179 6.62 0.53 5.64
CA GLN A 179 5.29 0.01 5.97
C GLN A 179 5.21 -1.52 6.16
N GLY A 180 6.29 -2.28 6.13
CA GLY A 180 6.20 -3.76 6.11
C GLY A 180 5.61 -4.38 7.37
N HIS A 181 5.75 -3.73 8.54
CA HIS A 181 5.03 -4.15 9.75
C HIS A 181 3.51 -4.06 9.57
N ARG A 182 3.01 -3.04 8.86
CA ARG A 182 1.58 -2.85 8.57
C ARG A 182 1.05 -3.90 7.60
N ILE A 183 1.85 -4.23 6.58
CA ILE A 183 1.54 -5.30 5.61
C ILE A 183 1.41 -6.64 6.34
N MET A 184 2.36 -6.96 7.22
CA MET A 184 2.30 -8.19 8.03
C MET A 184 1.08 -8.23 8.94
N GLN A 185 0.67 -7.10 9.52
CA GLN A 185 -0.57 -7.01 10.31
C GLN A 185 -1.82 -7.22 9.46
N GLY A 186 -1.86 -6.70 8.23
CA GLY A 186 -2.93 -6.95 7.27
C GLY A 186 -3.04 -8.43 6.89
N ILE A 187 -1.92 -9.05 6.52
CA ILE A 187 -1.85 -10.49 6.19
C ILE A 187 -2.34 -11.35 7.36
N ARG A 188 -1.90 -11.05 8.59
CA ARG A 188 -2.35 -11.76 9.80
C ARG A 188 -3.86 -11.62 10.01
N ALA A 189 -4.44 -10.46 9.74
CA ALA A 189 -5.87 -10.24 9.90
C ALA A 189 -6.71 -11.02 8.88
N LEU A 190 -6.25 -11.11 7.62
CA LEU A 190 -6.89 -11.95 6.61
C LEU A 190 -6.89 -13.43 7.02
N LYS A 191 -5.78 -13.94 7.57
CA LYS A 191 -5.71 -15.32 8.08
C LYS A 191 -6.72 -15.55 9.22
N ASN A 192 -6.78 -14.65 10.19
CA ASN A 192 -7.73 -14.76 11.31
C ASN A 192 -9.19 -14.71 10.84
N ALA A 193 -9.45 -14.07 9.70
CA ALA A 193 -10.75 -14.04 9.04
C ALA A 193 -11.02 -15.25 8.11
N GLY A 194 -10.15 -16.26 8.10
CA GLY A 194 -10.35 -17.51 7.34
C GLY A 194 -9.92 -17.47 5.88
N PHE A 195 -9.19 -16.44 5.43
CA PHE A 195 -8.66 -16.40 4.06
C PHE A 195 -7.47 -17.37 3.92
N THR A 196 -7.68 -18.50 3.24
CA THR A 196 -6.74 -19.63 3.11
C THR A 196 -5.81 -19.59 1.88
N LYS A 197 -5.86 -18.53 1.07
CA LYS A 197 -4.98 -18.40 -0.12
C LYS A 197 -3.53 -18.01 0.18
N ILE A 198 -3.20 -17.72 1.43
CA ILE A 198 -1.82 -17.52 1.90
C ILE A 198 -1.46 -18.79 2.67
N SER A 199 -0.40 -19.49 2.25
CA SER A 199 -0.09 -20.83 2.78
C SER A 199 -0.03 -20.85 4.32
N PRO A 200 -0.43 -21.95 4.99
CA PRO A 200 -0.55 -22.02 6.46
C PRO A 200 0.72 -21.67 7.24
N GLN A 201 1.90 -21.76 6.62
CA GLN A 201 3.23 -21.73 7.23
C GLN A 201 3.82 -20.33 7.57
N TYR A 202 3.20 -19.22 7.18
CA TYR A 202 3.81 -17.87 7.25
C TYR A 202 3.45 -17.02 8.49
N VAL A 203 2.96 -17.62 9.57
CA VAL A 203 2.69 -16.89 10.82
C VAL A 203 3.13 -17.72 12.01
N LEU A 204 4.36 -17.46 12.45
CA LEU A 204 4.79 -17.58 13.84
C LEU A 204 4.88 -16.18 14.45
#